data_AF-A0A078L2J6-F1
#
_entry.id   AF-A0A078L2J6-F1
#
_cell.length_a   1.000
_cell.length_b   1.000
_cell.length_c   1.000
_cell.angle_alpha   90.00
_cell.angle_beta   90.00
_cell.angle_gamma   90.00
#
_symmetry.space_group_name_H-M   'P 1'
#
loop_
_entity.id
_entity.type
_entity.pdbx_description
1 polymer ?
#
loop_
_entity_poly.entity_id
_entity_poly.type
_entity_poly.pdbx_seq_one_letter_code
_entity_poly.pdbx_strand_id
1 'polypeptide(L)'
;MLNLLESIHLLFPLLGALILFFGLKLQRKNYIVVALWLSLIALILHYRASGGEILGSYFNYMHASIYSINLIVLISAIICLLLTSIHEIQSKFIRYASGFLSAGLITGGALLLINLWVNAVFVENRLAGTPILQVATFNKQPYCSYKYVFYKVDPDSVVQFMCPNHYGLLPSVGQLRTAPSFIMKQLPTQLQAKFENKQL
;
A
#
# COMPACT_ATOMS: atom_id res chain seq x y z
N MET A 1 -8.58 11.89 -20.73
CA MET A 1 -7.94 10.91 -21.64
C MET A 1 -7.23 9.92 -20.73
N LEU A 2 -7.72 8.68 -20.60
CA LEU A 2 -7.03 7.67 -19.77
C LEU A 2 -5.65 7.43 -20.39
N ASN A 3 -4.60 7.70 -19.63
CA ASN A 3 -3.24 7.40 -20.09
C ASN A 3 -3.13 5.88 -20.28
N LEU A 4 -2.50 5.44 -21.38
CA LEU A 4 -2.30 4.01 -21.67
C LEU A 4 -1.77 3.22 -20.46
N LEU A 5 -0.89 3.86 -19.69
CA LEU A 5 -0.31 3.33 -18.47
C LEU A 5 -1.35 3.11 -17.35
N GLU A 6 -2.25 4.07 -17.12
CA GLU A 6 -3.35 3.94 -16.14
C GLU A 6 -4.29 2.81 -16.52
N SER A 7 -4.59 2.68 -17.83
CA SER A 7 -5.40 1.58 -18.34
C SER A 7 -4.74 0.22 -18.09
N ILE A 8 -3.41 0.11 -18.29
CA ILE A 8 -2.66 -1.13 -18.01
C ILE A 8 -2.69 -1.47 -16.51
N HIS A 9 -2.47 -0.47 -15.65
CA HIS A 9 -2.52 -0.63 -14.20
C HIS A 9 -3.87 -1.14 -13.70
N LEU A 10 -4.97 -0.72 -14.33
CA LEU A 10 -6.31 -1.20 -13.98
C LEU A 10 -6.60 -2.58 -14.59
N LEU A 11 -6.26 -2.77 -15.86
CA LEU A 11 -6.72 -3.91 -16.66
C LEU A 11 -6.00 -5.20 -16.30
N PHE A 12 -4.69 -5.16 -15.99
CA PHE A 12 -3.92 -6.36 -15.68
C PHE A 12 -4.36 -7.04 -14.38
N PRO A 13 -4.56 -6.33 -13.25
CA PRO A 13 -5.11 -6.93 -12.02
C PRO A 13 -6.50 -7.53 -12.22
N LEU A 14 -7.38 -6.86 -12.98
CA LEU A 14 -8.73 -7.35 -13.25
C LEU A 14 -8.73 -8.61 -14.13
N LEU A 15 -7.94 -8.61 -15.21
CA LEU A 15 -7.75 -9.81 -16.01
C LEU A 15 -7.12 -10.94 -15.18
N GLY A 16 -6.14 -10.63 -14.32
CA GLY A 16 -5.53 -11.60 -13.42
C GLY A 16 -6.56 -12.25 -12.49
N ALA A 17 -7.47 -11.45 -11.93
CA ALA A 17 -8.57 -11.94 -11.11
C ALA A 17 -9.53 -12.84 -11.88
N LEU A 18 -9.92 -12.45 -13.10
CA LEU A 18 -10.79 -13.25 -13.96
C LEU A 18 -10.13 -14.59 -14.35
N ILE A 19 -8.87 -14.55 -14.79
CA ILE A 19 -8.12 -15.75 -15.18
C ILE A 19 -7.93 -16.68 -13.97
N LEU A 20 -7.62 -16.13 -12.79
CA LEU A 20 -7.52 -16.92 -11.56
C LEU A 20 -8.86 -17.58 -11.23
N PHE A 21 -9.96 -16.84 -11.29
CA PHE A 21 -11.30 -17.37 -11.05
C PHE A 21 -11.63 -18.53 -12.01
N PHE A 22 -11.37 -18.37 -13.32
CA PHE A 22 -11.55 -19.46 -14.29
C PHE A 22 -10.60 -20.63 -14.02
N GLY A 23 -9.36 -20.39 -13.63
CA GLY A 23 -8.39 -21.44 -13.28
C GLY A 23 -8.83 -22.28 -12.10
N LEU A 24 -9.41 -21.65 -11.07
CA LEU A 24 -9.99 -22.34 -9.91
C LEU A 24 -11.27 -23.10 -10.29
N LYS A 25 -12.20 -22.45 -11.01
CA LYS A 25 -13.48 -23.05 -11.41
C LYS A 25 -13.30 -24.25 -12.34
N LEU A 26 -12.36 -24.16 -13.29
CA LEU A 26 -12.07 -25.22 -14.27
C LEU A 26 -10.99 -26.20 -13.78
N GLN A 27 -10.42 -25.98 -12.59
CA GLN A 27 -9.33 -26.77 -12.01
C GLN A 27 -8.11 -26.93 -12.95
N ARG A 28 -7.80 -25.89 -13.74
CA ARG A 28 -6.69 -25.91 -14.71
C ARG A 28 -5.49 -25.13 -14.17
N LYS A 29 -4.42 -25.84 -13.78
CA LYS A 29 -3.18 -25.25 -13.25
C LYS A 29 -2.58 -24.18 -14.18
N ASN A 30 -2.65 -24.37 -15.50
CA ASN A 30 -2.11 -23.42 -16.49
C ASN A 30 -2.74 -22.02 -16.38
N TYR A 31 -4.05 -21.92 -16.11
CA TYR A 31 -4.70 -20.63 -15.91
C TYR A 31 -4.20 -19.95 -14.62
N ILE A 32 -3.99 -20.71 -13.55
CA ILE A 32 -3.43 -20.19 -12.29
C ILE A 32 -2.01 -19.66 -12.52
N VAL A 33 -1.19 -20.37 -13.30
CA VAL A 33 0.16 -19.92 -13.68
C VAL A 33 0.12 -18.65 -14.53
N VAL A 34 -0.81 -18.54 -15.49
CA VAL A 34 -0.99 -17.31 -16.28
C VAL A 34 -1.42 -16.14 -15.40
N ALA A 35 -2.35 -16.35 -14.48
CA ALA A 35 -2.77 -15.32 -13.52
C ALA A 35 -1.61 -14.86 -12.62
N LEU A 36 -0.77 -15.80 -12.17
CA LEU A 36 0.45 -15.50 -11.40
C LEU A 36 1.39 -14.59 -12.19
N TRP A 37 1.71 -14.95 -13.44
CA TRP A 37 2.60 -14.14 -14.29
C TRP A 37 2.03 -12.75 -14.56
N LEU A 38 0.74 -12.67 -14.89
CA LEU A 38 0.10 -11.38 -15.14
C LEU A 38 0.13 -10.49 -13.90
N SER A 39 -0.10 -11.07 -12.72
CA SER A 39 -0.07 -10.36 -11.44
C SER A 39 1.35 -9.91 -11.03
N LEU A 40 2.38 -10.71 -11.33
CA LEU A 40 3.78 -10.32 -11.13
C LEU A 40 4.17 -9.12 -12.02
N ILE A 41 3.76 -9.14 -13.29
CA ILE A 41 4.00 -8.02 -14.21
C ILE A 41 3.29 -6.77 -13.68
N ALA A 42 2.02 -6.88 -13.29
CA ALA A 42 1.27 -5.77 -12.72
C ALA A 42 1.92 -5.22 -11.44
N LEU A 43 2.44 -6.09 -10.57
CA LEU A 43 3.14 -5.70 -9.35
C LEU A 43 4.39 -4.86 -9.65
N ILE A 44 5.22 -5.29 -10.61
CA ILE A 44 6.43 -4.56 -11.02
C ILE A 44 6.07 -3.20 -11.60
N LEU A 45 5.02 -3.15 -12.44
CA LEU A 45 4.55 -1.89 -13.00
C LEU A 45 4.09 -0.93 -11.90
N HIS A 46 3.25 -1.39 -10.96
CA HIS A 46 2.80 -0.56 -9.85
C HIS A 46 3.95 -0.08 -8.96
N TYR A 47 4.93 -0.94 -8.68
CA TYR A 47 6.11 -0.56 -7.91
C TYR A 47 6.92 0.55 -8.58
N ARG A 48 7.07 0.49 -9.91
CA ARG A 48 7.72 1.57 -10.67
C ARG A 48 6.88 2.85 -10.67
N ALA A 49 5.57 2.73 -10.85
CA ALA A 49 4.66 3.87 -10.84
C ALA A 49 4.58 4.57 -9.48
N SER A 50 4.77 3.82 -8.39
CA SER A 50 4.83 4.37 -7.02
C SER A 50 6.19 4.95 -6.64
N GLY A 51 7.17 4.99 -7.54
CA GLY A 51 8.52 5.48 -7.26
C GLY A 51 9.35 4.56 -6.36
N GLY A 52 8.95 3.28 -6.23
CA GLY A 52 9.59 2.30 -5.36
C GLY A 52 9.16 2.36 -3.89
N GLU A 53 8.16 3.18 -3.57
CA GLU A 53 7.64 3.33 -2.21
C GLU A 53 6.24 2.71 -2.09
N ILE A 54 5.92 2.12 -0.93
CA ILE A 54 4.56 1.65 -0.57
C ILE A 54 3.82 2.73 0.26
N LEU A 55 4.59 3.56 0.97
CA LEU A 55 4.11 4.70 1.75
C LEU A 55 4.37 5.97 0.95
N GLY A 56 3.32 6.72 0.62
CA GLY A 56 3.47 7.88 -0.25
C GLY A 56 2.18 8.27 -0.94
N SER A 57 2.24 9.38 -1.67
CA SER A 57 1.08 10.06 -2.28
C SER A 57 0.40 9.29 -3.42
N TYR A 58 1.03 8.23 -3.93
CA TYR A 58 0.51 7.40 -5.02
C TYR A 58 -0.70 6.55 -4.60
N PHE A 59 -0.69 5.99 -3.40
CA PHE A 59 -1.74 5.06 -2.97
C PHE A 59 -2.93 5.80 -2.34
N ASN A 60 -3.69 6.53 -3.16
CA ASN A 60 -5.05 6.95 -2.83
C ASN A 60 -6.02 5.75 -2.83
N TYR A 61 -7.30 5.93 -2.51
CA TYR A 61 -8.24 4.80 -2.44
C TYR A 61 -8.33 3.99 -3.73
N MET A 62 -8.30 4.65 -4.89
CA MET A 62 -8.35 3.97 -6.18
C MET A 62 -7.12 3.08 -6.40
N HIS A 63 -5.91 3.65 -6.29
CA HIS A 63 -4.66 2.90 -6.50
C HIS A 63 -4.46 1.81 -5.44
N ALA A 64 -4.82 2.07 -4.19
CA ALA A 64 -4.79 1.07 -3.12
C ALA A 64 -5.74 -0.10 -3.39
N SER A 65 -6.95 0.17 -3.92
CA SER A 65 -7.91 -0.87 -4.29
C SER A 65 -7.39 -1.76 -5.42
N ILE A 66 -6.87 -1.15 -6.49
CA ILE A 66 -6.31 -1.88 -7.64
C ILE A 66 -5.11 -2.74 -7.21
N TYR A 67 -4.21 -2.16 -6.41
CA TYR A 67 -3.05 -2.87 -5.88
C TYR A 67 -3.45 -4.00 -4.92
N SER A 68 -4.48 -3.80 -4.09
CA SER A 68 -5.05 -4.84 -3.22
C SER A 68 -5.58 -6.03 -4.01
N ILE A 69 -6.34 -5.77 -5.08
CA ILE A 69 -6.83 -6.83 -5.98
C ILE A 69 -5.65 -7.61 -6.55
N ASN A 70 -4.63 -6.90 -7.05
CA ASN A 70 -3.44 -7.55 -7.60
C ASN A 70 -2.73 -8.45 -6.56
N LEU A 71 -2.52 -7.95 -5.34
CA LEU A 71 -1.91 -8.73 -4.26
C LEU A 71 -2.71 -9.98 -3.90
N ILE A 72 -4.05 -9.85 -3.81
CA ILE A 72 -4.93 -10.98 -3.51
C ILE A 72 -4.80 -12.03 -4.61
N VAL A 73 -4.80 -11.63 -5.88
CA VAL A 73 -4.60 -12.54 -7.02
C VAL A 73 -3.24 -13.24 -6.92
N LEU A 74 -2.17 -12.48 -6.68
CA LEU A 74 -0.81 -12.99 -6.57
C LEU A 74 -0.70 -14.04 -5.46
N ILE A 75 -1.09 -13.67 -4.25
CA ILE A 75 -0.97 -14.49 -3.04
C ILE A 75 -1.84 -15.75 -3.20
N SER A 76 -3.07 -15.60 -3.70
CA SER A 76 -3.98 -16.73 -3.92
C SER A 76 -3.42 -17.70 -4.96
N ALA A 77 -2.85 -17.21 -6.05
CA ALA A 77 -2.23 -18.04 -7.08
C ALA A 77 -1.03 -18.82 -6.52
N ILE A 78 -0.15 -18.16 -5.76
CA ILE A 78 1.01 -18.82 -5.12
C ILE A 78 0.52 -19.89 -4.13
N ILE A 79 -0.43 -19.55 -3.24
CA ILE A 79 -0.98 -20.50 -2.26
C ILE A 79 -1.60 -21.70 -2.98
N CYS A 80 -2.42 -21.49 -4.02
CA CYS A 80 -3.03 -22.58 -4.76
C CYS A 80 -1.99 -23.51 -5.39
N LEU A 81 -0.93 -22.97 -5.97
CA LEU A 81 0.16 -23.75 -6.55
C LEU A 81 0.95 -24.52 -5.48
N LEU A 82 1.23 -23.89 -4.33
CA LEU A 82 1.90 -24.53 -3.20
C LEU A 82 1.07 -25.67 -2.60
N LEU A 83 -0.24 -25.46 -2.40
CA LEU A 83 -1.16 -26.47 -1.89
C LEU A 83 -1.32 -27.65 -2.84
N THR A 84 -1.44 -27.35 -4.15
CA THR A 84 -1.50 -28.39 -5.18
C THR A 84 -0.21 -29.22 -5.18
N SER A 85 0.94 -28.57 -5.04
CA SER A 85 2.25 -29.22 -4.97
C SER A 85 2.42 -30.07 -3.71
N ILE A 86 1.90 -29.61 -2.56
CA ILE A 86 1.91 -30.37 -1.29
C ILE A 86 1.26 -31.74 -1.43
N HIS A 87 0.16 -31.85 -2.18
CA HIS A 87 -0.56 -33.12 -2.34
C HIS A 87 0.24 -34.15 -3.16
N GLU A 88 1.08 -33.67 -4.09
CA GLU A 88 1.88 -34.51 -4.99
C GLU A 88 3.23 -34.93 -4.38
N ILE A 89 3.72 -34.20 -3.37
CA ILE A 89 5.06 -34.40 -2.80
C ILE A 89 5.04 -35.37 -1.61
N GLN A 90 5.80 -36.47 -1.74
CA GLN A 90 5.94 -37.48 -0.68
C GLN A 90 6.89 -37.06 0.46
N SER A 91 7.76 -36.08 0.24
CA SER A 91 8.73 -35.63 1.25
C SER A 91 8.07 -34.82 2.37
N LYS A 92 8.14 -35.35 3.60
CA LYS A 92 7.63 -34.67 4.80
C LYS A 92 8.25 -33.28 5.01
N PHE A 93 9.54 -33.13 4.70
CA PHE A 93 10.26 -31.85 4.85
C PHE A 93 9.68 -30.77 3.93
N ILE A 94 9.50 -31.09 2.64
CA ILE A 94 8.98 -30.13 1.66
C ILE A 94 7.53 -29.75 2.00
N ARG A 95 6.73 -30.69 2.51
CA ARG A 95 5.38 -30.41 2.97
C ARG A 95 5.35 -29.39 4.12
N TYR A 96 6.19 -29.55 5.13
CA TYR A 96 6.27 -28.58 6.23
C TYR A 96 6.81 -27.23 5.78
N ALA A 97 7.84 -27.21 4.92
CA ALA A 97 8.39 -25.98 4.36
C ALA A 97 7.34 -25.20 3.54
N SER A 98 6.57 -25.90 2.69
CA SER A 98 5.50 -25.28 1.89
C SER A 98 4.35 -24.76 2.77
N GLY A 99 3.98 -25.49 3.83
CA GLY A 99 3.01 -25.02 4.82
C GLY A 99 3.48 -23.77 5.55
N PHE A 100 4.73 -23.73 6.01
CA PHE A 100 5.34 -22.56 6.65
C PHE A 100 5.39 -21.37 5.70
N LEU A 101 5.81 -21.58 4.44
CA LEU A 101 5.83 -20.54 3.41
C LEU A 101 4.43 -19.98 3.16
N SER A 102 3.42 -20.85 3.06
CA SER A 102 2.02 -20.45 2.88
C SER A 102 1.52 -19.61 4.06
N ALA A 103 1.82 -20.00 5.30
CA ALA A 103 1.45 -19.22 6.49
C ALA A 103 2.15 -17.85 6.51
N GLY A 104 3.43 -17.80 6.13
CA GLY A 104 4.18 -16.56 5.98
C GLY A 104 3.59 -15.64 4.90
N LEU A 105 3.19 -16.17 3.75
CA LEU A 105 2.54 -15.42 2.67
C LEU A 105 1.19 -14.84 3.10
N ILE A 106 0.36 -15.61 3.80
CA ILE A 106 -0.93 -15.14 4.32
C ILE A 106 -0.70 -14.01 5.33
N THR A 107 0.18 -14.23 6.31
CA THR A 107 0.45 -13.26 7.38
C THR A 107 1.08 -11.99 6.83
N GLY A 108 2.11 -12.11 5.99
CA GLY A 108 2.77 -10.98 5.34
C GLY A 108 1.84 -10.24 4.39
N GLY A 109 1.01 -10.97 3.63
CA GLY A 109 -0.02 -10.39 2.77
C GLY A 109 -1.05 -9.57 3.53
N ALA A 110 -1.55 -10.09 4.65
CA ALA A 110 -2.48 -9.37 5.51
C ALA A 110 -1.84 -8.09 6.08
N LEU A 111 -0.61 -8.17 6.60
CA LEU A 111 0.11 -7.00 7.10
C LEU A 111 0.33 -5.94 6.02
N LEU A 112 0.69 -6.36 4.81
CA LEU A 112 0.93 -5.46 3.69
C LEU A 112 -0.37 -4.78 3.22
N LEU A 113 -1.50 -5.50 3.19
CA LEU A 113 -2.80 -4.91 2.91
C LEU A 113 -3.21 -3.89 3.98
N ILE A 114 -3.03 -4.21 5.27
CA ILE A 114 -3.32 -3.25 6.34
C ILE A 114 -2.46 -2.00 6.17
N ASN A 115 -1.15 -2.17 5.96
CA ASN A 115 -0.21 -1.07 5.73
C ASN A 115 -0.68 -0.14 4.59
N LEU A 116 -1.02 -0.75 3.45
CA LEU A 116 -1.50 -0.07 2.26
C LEU A 116 -2.76 0.74 2.54
N TRP A 117 -3.72 0.17 3.27
CA TRP A 117 -4.99 0.84 3.57
C TRP A 117 -4.84 1.95 4.61
N VAL A 118 -3.96 1.80 5.61
CA VAL A 118 -3.63 2.91 6.52
C VAL A 118 -3.02 4.07 5.73
N ASN A 119 -2.12 3.78 4.78
CA ASN A 119 -1.56 4.81 3.90
C ASN A 119 -2.66 5.44 3.01
N ALA A 120 -3.57 4.65 2.47
CA ALA A 120 -4.64 5.16 1.61
C ALA A 120 -5.59 6.12 2.34
N VAL A 121 -6.01 5.77 3.56
CA VAL A 121 -6.81 6.65 4.43
C VAL A 121 -6.04 7.94 4.75
N PHE A 122 -4.74 7.83 5.00
CA PHE A 122 -3.89 8.99 5.20
C PHE A 122 -3.83 9.86 3.94
N VAL A 123 -3.59 9.30 2.76
CA VAL A 123 -3.42 10.06 1.52
C VAL A 123 -4.72 10.71 1.03
N GLU A 124 -5.85 10.01 1.11
CA GLU A 124 -7.12 10.47 0.53
C GLU A 124 -7.64 11.74 1.20
N ASN A 125 -7.65 11.76 2.54
CA ASN A 125 -8.19 12.87 3.33
C ASN A 125 -7.20 14.04 3.44
N ARG A 126 -6.55 14.43 2.34
CA ARG A 126 -5.66 15.58 2.27
C ARG A 126 -6.38 16.78 1.67
N LEU A 127 -6.07 17.97 2.16
CA LEU A 127 -6.57 19.21 1.60
C LEU A 127 -6.05 19.35 0.17
N ALA A 128 -6.96 19.55 -0.78
CA ALA A 128 -6.62 19.72 -2.19
C ALA A 128 -5.60 20.85 -2.39
N GLY A 129 -4.59 20.61 -3.21
CA GLY A 129 -3.50 21.56 -3.46
C GLY A 129 -2.42 21.62 -2.37
N THR A 130 -2.47 20.76 -1.35
CA THR A 130 -1.38 20.62 -0.37
C THR A 130 -0.55 19.36 -0.59
N PRO A 131 0.79 19.43 -0.44
CA PRO A 131 1.65 18.26 -0.57
C PRO A 131 1.60 17.38 0.68
N ILE A 132 1.92 16.10 0.52
CA ILE A 132 2.31 15.24 1.63
C ILE A 132 3.81 15.46 1.87
N LEU A 133 4.17 15.84 3.09
CA LEU A 133 5.54 16.19 3.45
C LEU A 133 6.20 15.03 4.16
N GLN A 134 7.28 14.52 3.59
CA GLN A 134 8.14 13.56 4.27
C GLN A 134 9.31 14.31 4.92
N VAL A 135 9.40 14.24 6.24
CA VAL A 135 10.44 14.95 7.00
C VAL A 135 11.28 13.95 7.76
N ALA A 136 12.58 14.00 7.49
CA ALA A 136 13.59 13.28 8.24
C ALA A 136 14.17 14.19 9.33
N THR A 137 14.11 13.77 10.58
CA THR A 137 14.64 14.54 11.71
C THR A 137 15.81 13.81 12.37
N PHE A 138 16.87 14.57 12.71
CA PHE A 138 18.03 14.01 13.42
C PHE A 138 17.62 13.42 14.78
N ASN A 139 16.77 14.15 15.49
CA ASN A 139 16.16 13.73 16.75
C ASN A 139 14.74 13.22 16.50
N LYS A 140 14.35 12.15 17.19
CA LYS A 140 12.99 11.60 17.11
C LYS A 140 11.98 12.59 17.66
N GLN A 141 10.82 12.67 17.03
CA GLN A 141 9.71 13.48 17.56
C GLN A 141 9.09 12.77 18.77
N PRO A 142 8.57 13.49 19.78
CA PRO A 142 8.01 12.87 20.99
C PRO A 142 6.80 11.95 20.70
N TYR A 143 6.09 12.20 19.59
CA TYR A 143 4.94 11.43 19.13
C TYR A 143 5.28 10.38 18.07
N CYS A 144 6.55 10.23 17.67
CA CYS A 144 6.95 9.23 16.70
C CYS A 144 8.29 8.57 17.06
N SER A 145 8.29 7.25 17.21
CA SER A 145 9.48 6.46 17.53
C SER A 145 10.49 6.37 16.39
N TYR A 146 10.15 6.90 15.21
CA TYR A 146 10.95 6.85 13.99
C TYR A 146 11.45 8.24 13.58
N LYS A 147 12.56 8.27 12.84
CA LYS A 147 13.18 9.54 12.39
C LYS A 147 12.49 10.15 11.17
N TYR A 148 11.68 9.36 10.47
CA TYR A 148 10.94 9.80 9.29
C TYR A 148 9.47 9.90 9.67
N VAL A 149 8.86 11.05 9.40
CA VAL A 149 7.43 11.28 9.65
C VAL A 149 6.82 11.89 8.41
N PHE A 150 5.67 11.37 8.01
CA PHE A 150 4.86 11.96 6.94
C PHE A 150 3.84 12.90 7.55
N TYR A 151 3.64 14.06 6.94
CA TYR A 151 2.63 15.03 7.36
C TYR A 151 1.72 15.38 6.21
N LYS A 152 0.48 15.71 6.55
CA LYS A 152 -0.49 16.30 5.63
C LYS A 152 -1.34 17.33 6.36
N VAL A 153 -2.01 18.16 5.58
CA VAL A 153 -3.10 19.00 6.07
C VAL A 153 -4.41 18.35 5.65
N ASP A 154 -5.33 18.17 6.59
CA ASP A 154 -6.70 17.70 6.36
C ASP A 154 -7.59 18.85 5.85
N PRO A 155 -8.67 18.59 5.07
CA PRO A 155 -9.76 19.55 4.81
C PRO A 155 -10.16 20.46 5.99
N ASP A 156 -10.18 19.94 7.22
CA ASP A 156 -10.50 20.71 8.43
C ASP A 156 -9.43 21.72 8.86
N SER A 157 -8.34 21.82 8.08
CA SER A 157 -7.17 22.63 8.39
C SER A 157 -6.51 22.19 9.70
N VAL A 158 -6.39 20.87 9.87
CA VAL A 158 -5.66 20.21 10.97
C VAL A 158 -4.46 19.47 10.39
N VAL A 159 -3.31 19.57 11.06
CA VAL A 159 -2.12 18.81 10.65
C VAL A 159 -2.24 17.38 11.17
N GLN A 160 -2.20 16.43 10.24
CA GLN A 160 -2.11 15.01 10.54
C GLN A 160 -0.70 14.51 10.25
N PHE A 161 -0.26 13.53 11.04
CA PHE A 161 1.01 12.85 10.83
C PHE A 161 0.80 11.35 10.70
N MET A 162 1.67 10.71 9.92
CA MET A 162 1.80 9.27 9.83
C MET A 162 3.23 8.90 10.22
N CYS A 163 3.35 8.12 11.30
CA CYS A 163 4.60 7.64 11.85
C CYS A 163 4.81 6.18 11.44
N PRO A 164 5.81 5.87 10.60
CA PRO A 164 6.22 4.49 10.34
C PRO A 164 6.69 3.83 11.63
N ASN A 165 6.42 2.53 11.78
CA ASN A 165 7.05 1.76 12.84
C ASN A 165 8.49 1.35 12.43
N HIS A 166 9.28 0.83 13.38
CA HIS A 166 10.68 0.47 13.14
C HIS A 166 10.88 -0.52 11.98
N TYR A 167 9.89 -1.40 11.75
CA TYR A 167 9.92 -2.41 10.71
C TYR A 167 9.21 -1.99 9.41
N GLY A 168 8.66 -0.77 9.35
CA GLY A 168 7.83 -0.29 8.24
C GLY A 168 6.51 -1.07 8.04
N LEU A 169 6.11 -1.93 8.97
CA LEU A 169 5.02 -2.89 8.79
C LEU A 169 3.63 -2.27 8.98
N LEU A 170 3.44 -1.45 10.01
CA LEU A 170 2.15 -0.84 10.33
C LEU A 170 2.42 0.59 10.83
N PRO A 171 2.11 1.62 10.02
CA PRO A 171 2.25 3.00 10.47
C PRO A 171 1.12 3.35 11.44
N SER A 172 1.38 4.30 12.34
CA SER A 172 0.35 4.95 13.15
C SER A 172 0.01 6.32 12.58
N VAL A 173 -1.27 6.70 12.63
CA VAL A 173 -1.75 8.01 12.20
C VAL A 173 -2.25 8.78 13.40
N GLY A 174 -1.90 10.06 13.48
CA GLY A 174 -2.34 10.95 14.56
C GLY A 174 -2.53 12.39 14.09
N GLN A 175 -3.03 13.23 15.00
CA GLN A 175 -3.24 14.65 14.77
C GLN A 175 -2.30 15.49 15.65
N LEU A 176 -1.82 16.60 15.11
CA LEU A 176 -1.08 17.61 15.87
C LEU A 176 -2.01 18.77 16.21
N ARG A 177 -2.02 19.16 17.49
CA ARG A 177 -2.77 20.34 17.97
C ARG A 177 -2.19 21.64 17.44
N THR A 178 -0.87 21.67 17.24
CA THR A 178 -0.16 22.85 16.73
C THR A 178 0.61 22.46 15.48
N ALA A 179 0.41 23.22 14.40
CA ALA A 179 1.11 23.01 13.16
C ALA A 179 2.60 23.37 13.32
N PRO A 180 3.54 22.46 13.01
CA PRO A 180 4.97 22.79 12.99
C PRO A 180 5.28 23.89 11.98
N SER A 181 6.21 24.77 12.33
CA SER A 181 6.57 25.95 11.52
C SER A 181 7.10 25.59 10.12
N PHE A 182 7.74 24.43 9.95
CA PHE A 182 8.21 23.97 8.64
C PHE A 182 7.06 23.59 7.69
N ILE A 183 5.94 23.08 8.23
CA ILE A 183 4.74 22.78 7.43
C ILE A 183 4.08 24.08 6.99
N MET A 184 3.95 25.02 7.93
CA MET A 184 3.36 26.34 7.67
C MET A 184 4.06 27.08 6.54
N LYS A 185 5.40 27.07 6.52
CA LYS A 185 6.20 27.72 5.48
C LYS A 185 6.05 27.10 4.08
N GLN A 186 5.59 25.85 3.99
CA GLN A 186 5.40 25.14 2.73
C GLN A 186 3.97 25.23 2.19
N LEU A 187 3.04 25.80 2.98
CA LEU A 187 1.67 26.02 2.54
C LEU A 187 1.55 27.27 1.66
N PRO A 188 0.61 27.31 0.70
CA PRO A 188 0.20 28.54 0.02
C PRO A 188 -0.18 29.64 1.02
N THR A 189 0.14 30.90 0.69
CA THR A 189 -0.13 32.08 1.55
C THR A 189 -1.59 32.21 2.00
N GLN A 190 -2.53 31.85 1.13
CA GLN A 190 -3.96 31.83 1.44
C GLN A 190 -4.32 30.85 2.57
N LEU A 191 -3.63 29.70 2.63
CA LEU A 191 -3.83 28.71 3.67
C LEU A 191 -3.11 29.08 4.96
N GLN A 192 -1.95 29.73 4.87
CA GLN A 192 -1.23 30.24 6.05
C GLN A 192 -2.10 31.18 6.90
N ALA A 193 -2.79 32.14 6.27
CA ALA A 193 -3.68 33.08 6.95
C ALA A 193 -4.87 32.39 7.67
N LYS A 194 -5.38 31.27 7.13
CA LYS A 194 -6.49 30.51 7.74
C LYS A 194 -6.06 29.79 9.01
N PHE A 195 -4.81 29.34 9.07
CA PHE A 195 -4.23 28.67 10.24
C PHE A 195 -3.85 29.67 11.34
N GLU A 196 -3.35 30.85 10.98
CA GLU A 196 -3.06 31.93 11.94
C GLU A 196 -4.34 32.42 12.63
N ASN A 197 -5.44 32.57 11.89
CA ASN A 197 -6.74 32.97 12.44
C ASN A 197 -7.41 31.90 13.33
N LYS A 198 -7.03 30.62 13.23
CA LYS A 198 -7.55 29.52 14.07
C LYS A 198 -6.73 29.28 15.35
N GLN A 199 -5.55 29.89 15.45
CA GLN A 199 -4.66 29.78 16.62
C GLN A 199 -4.83 30.94 17.62
N LEU A 200 -5.61 31.96 17.27
CA LEU A 200 -6.16 32.99 18.16
C LEU A 200 -7.48 32.51 18.77
#